data_AF-A0A411F7Z0-F1
#
_entry.id   AF-A0A411F7Z0-F1
#
_cell.length_a   1.000
_cell.length_b   1.000
_cell.length_c   1.000
_cell.angle_alpha   90.00
_cell.angle_beta   90.00
_cell.angle_gamma   90.00
#
_symmetry.space_group_name_H-M   'P 1'
#
loop_
_entity.id
_entity.type
_entity.pdbx_description
1 polymer ?
#
loop_
_entity_poly.entity_id
_entity_poly.type
_entity_poly.pdbx_seq_one_letter_code
_entity_poly.pdbx_strand_id
1 'polypeptide(L)'
;LFLFFLCCDSQAVIEPTTSGYTCSLNQTTSPCQTYVYYRAVAPDFLDLASVGDLFSVSRLMISNPSNISSPSSPLVPFQSLFVPIQCSCNRINSSMSISYAGLNYTIKAGNTFYLVSTNQFQNLTSYQSVEVVNPSLVPT
;
A
#
# COMPACT_ATOMS: atom_id res chain seq x y z
N LEU A 1 -19.95 -54.05 -5.41
CA LEU A 1 -20.46 -52.67 -5.36
C LEU A 1 -19.34 -51.79 -4.80
N PHE A 2 -18.59 -51.09 -5.66
CA PHE A 2 -17.52 -50.18 -5.24
C PHE A 2 -18.10 -48.77 -5.17
N LEU A 3 -18.20 -48.20 -3.96
CA LEU A 3 -18.60 -46.82 -3.74
C LEU A 3 -17.36 -45.92 -3.81
N PHE A 4 -17.19 -45.19 -4.91
CA PHE A 4 -16.25 -44.08 -5.00
C PHE A 4 -16.87 -42.86 -4.32
N PHE A 5 -16.41 -42.55 -3.11
CA PHE A 5 -16.63 -41.24 -2.50
C PHE A 5 -15.72 -40.22 -3.19
N LEU A 6 -16.25 -39.52 -4.19
CA LEU A 6 -15.71 -38.23 -4.60
C LEU A 6 -15.98 -37.24 -3.47
N CYS A 7 -15.06 -37.17 -2.50
CA CYS A 7 -15.00 -36.03 -1.61
C CYS A 7 -14.47 -34.87 -2.44
N CYS A 8 -15.38 -33.99 -2.87
CA CYS A 8 -14.98 -32.70 -3.41
C CYS A 8 -14.46 -31.92 -2.20
N ASP A 9 -13.14 -31.95 -1.96
CA ASP A 9 -12.49 -31.00 -1.07
C ASP A 9 -12.68 -29.61 -1.70
N SER A 10 -13.78 -28.95 -1.33
CA SER A 10 -13.88 -27.50 -1.44
C SER A 10 -12.85 -26.94 -0.46
N GLN A 11 -11.59 -26.86 -0.90
CA GLN A 11 -10.65 -25.94 -0.28
C GLN A 11 -11.27 -24.56 -0.46
N ALA A 12 -11.90 -24.05 0.59
CA ALA A 12 -12.29 -22.65 0.64
C ALA A 12 -10.99 -21.87 0.46
N VAL A 13 -10.81 -21.27 -0.72
CA VAL A 13 -9.75 -20.30 -0.95
C VAL A 13 -10.05 -19.18 0.03
N ILE A 14 -9.23 -19.06 1.08
CA ILE A 14 -9.31 -17.92 1.99
C ILE A 14 -8.83 -16.74 1.15
N GLU A 15 -9.78 -15.99 0.59
CA GLU A 15 -9.50 -14.73 -0.06
C GLU A 15 -8.69 -13.86 0.91
N PRO A 16 -7.53 -13.32 0.50
CA PRO A 16 -6.74 -12.46 1.37
C PRO A 16 -7.62 -11.28 1.81
N THR A 17 -7.63 -11.00 3.12
CA THR A 17 -8.43 -9.92 3.68
C THR A 17 -8.01 -8.59 3.06
N THR A 18 -8.89 -7.96 2.29
CA THR A 18 -8.59 -6.67 1.66
C THR A 18 -8.46 -5.55 2.67
N SER A 19 -9.00 -5.70 3.89
CA SER A 19 -9.00 -4.67 4.93
C SER A 19 -7.63 -4.39 5.59
N GLY A 20 -6.57 -5.10 5.18
CA GLY A 20 -5.21 -4.93 5.69
C GLY A 20 -4.73 -6.07 6.60
N TYR A 21 -3.51 -5.93 7.12
CA TYR A 21 -2.86 -6.96 7.93
C TYR A 21 -3.21 -6.79 9.41
N THR A 22 -3.79 -7.80 10.04
CA THR A 22 -4.06 -7.78 11.49
C THR A 22 -2.77 -7.74 12.29
N CYS A 23 -2.77 -7.02 13.41
CA CYS A 23 -1.61 -6.91 14.28
C CYS A 23 -2.01 -6.85 15.76
N SER A 24 -1.04 -7.13 16.65
CA SER A 24 -1.21 -7.03 18.10
C SER A 24 -0.49 -5.79 18.62
N LEU A 25 -1.25 -4.88 19.23
CA LEU A 25 -0.77 -3.58 19.73
C LEU A 25 0.42 -3.70 20.68
N ASN A 26 0.52 -4.82 21.42
CA ASN A 26 1.54 -5.03 22.44
C ASN A 26 2.78 -5.79 21.94
N GLN A 27 2.79 -6.27 20.69
CA GLN A 27 3.86 -7.12 20.16
C GLN A 27 4.70 -6.46 19.07
N THR A 28 4.27 -5.31 18.54
CA THR A 28 5.00 -4.61 17.49
C THR A 28 5.86 -3.50 18.06
N THR A 29 7.17 -3.52 17.78
CA THR A 29 8.06 -2.35 17.86
C THR A 29 7.57 -1.29 16.87
N SER A 30 6.60 -0.50 17.31
CA SER A 30 6.03 0.62 16.56
C SER A 30 6.80 1.89 16.92
N PRO A 31 7.25 2.68 15.93
CA PRO A 31 7.03 2.47 14.50
C PRO A 31 8.01 1.48 13.84
N CYS A 32 7.51 0.64 12.93
CA CYS A 32 8.33 -0.20 12.06
C CYS A 32 8.85 0.60 10.87
N GLN A 33 10.09 0.32 10.45
CA GLN A 33 10.72 0.90 9.27
C GLN A 33 10.84 -0.18 8.20
N THR A 34 10.26 0.07 7.03
CA THR A 34 10.28 -0.86 5.91
C THR A 34 10.26 -0.10 4.58
N TYR A 35 10.32 -0.82 3.47
CA TYR A 35 10.20 -0.28 2.12
C TYR A 35 8.95 -0.81 1.44
N VAL A 36 8.28 0.04 0.68
CA VAL A 36 7.37 -0.41 -0.38
C VAL A 36 8.14 -0.55 -1.68
N TYR A 37 7.77 -1.56 -2.45
CA TYR A 37 8.25 -1.72 -3.82
C TYR A 37 7.32 -0.96 -4.75
N TYR A 38 7.76 0.21 -5.21
CA TYR A 38 7.01 1.08 -6.11
C TYR A 38 7.66 1.08 -7.49
N ARG A 39 6.85 1.22 -8.55
CA ARG A 39 7.37 1.30 -9.92
C ARG A 39 7.09 2.69 -10.50
N ALA A 40 8.04 3.28 -11.21
CA ALA A 40 7.77 4.53 -11.93
C ALA A 40 6.64 4.33 -12.97
N VAL A 41 5.69 5.27 -13.04
CA VAL A 41 4.51 5.15 -13.92
C VAL A 41 4.34 6.42 -14.74
N ALA A 42 4.24 6.25 -16.05
CA ALA A 42 3.93 7.34 -16.96
C ALA A 42 2.43 7.68 -16.94
N PRO A 43 2.06 8.96 -17.12
CA PRO A 43 2.94 10.12 -17.28
C PRO A 43 3.35 10.77 -15.93
N ASP A 44 2.68 10.42 -14.83
CA ASP A 44 2.66 11.24 -13.61
C ASP A 44 3.84 11.04 -12.65
N PHE A 45 4.47 9.86 -12.64
CA PHE A 45 5.49 9.47 -11.66
C PHE A 45 6.79 9.02 -12.32
N LEU A 46 7.35 9.89 -13.16
CA LEU A 46 8.60 9.67 -13.88
C LEU A 46 9.78 10.50 -13.32
N ASP A 47 9.68 10.94 -12.07
CA ASP A 47 10.77 11.60 -11.36
C ASP A 47 10.67 11.34 -9.85
N LEU A 48 11.78 11.44 -9.12
CA LEU A 48 11.76 11.18 -7.67
C LEU A 48 11.06 12.27 -6.85
N ALA A 49 10.79 13.46 -7.41
CA ALA A 49 10.03 14.49 -6.71
C ALA A 49 8.56 14.08 -6.62
N SER A 50 7.94 13.74 -7.75
CA SER A 50 6.54 13.31 -7.80
C SER A 50 6.29 12.05 -6.97
N VAL A 51 7.20 11.08 -6.99
CA VAL A 51 7.13 9.90 -6.10
C VAL A 51 7.36 10.29 -4.63
N GLY A 52 8.33 11.17 -4.36
CA GLY A 52 8.59 11.68 -3.01
C GLY A 52 7.39 12.37 -2.41
N ASP A 53 6.70 13.21 -3.18
CA ASP A 53 5.48 13.92 -2.77
C ASP A 53 4.35 12.93 -2.48
N LEU A 54 4.17 11.87 -3.30
CA LEU A 54 3.17 10.83 -3.10
C LEU A 54 3.33 10.10 -1.75
N PHE A 55 4.57 9.85 -1.34
CA PHE A 55 4.89 9.12 -0.11
C PHE A 55 5.33 10.02 1.05
N SER A 56 5.34 11.34 0.86
CA SER A 56 5.86 12.33 1.83
C SER A 56 7.29 12.05 2.29
N VAL A 57 8.19 11.67 1.36
CA VAL A 57 9.61 11.40 1.62
C VAL A 57 10.51 12.21 0.70
N SER A 58 11.77 12.41 1.09
CA SER A 58 12.74 13.11 0.24
C SER A 58 13.23 12.25 -0.92
N ARG A 59 13.69 12.89 -2.00
CA ARG A 59 14.29 12.20 -3.16
C ARG A 59 15.48 11.32 -2.75
N LEU A 60 16.27 11.77 -1.77
CA LEU A 60 17.42 11.02 -1.24
C LEU A 60 17.02 9.75 -0.50
N MET A 61 15.89 9.79 0.22
CA MET A 61 15.33 8.63 0.91
C MET A 61 14.92 7.52 -0.07
N ILE A 62 14.60 7.87 -1.31
CA ILE A 62 14.30 6.90 -2.38
C ILE A 62 15.56 6.53 -3.16
N SER A 63 16.39 7.50 -3.52
CA SER A 63 17.54 7.28 -4.42
C SER A 63 18.59 6.36 -3.81
N ASN A 64 18.88 6.51 -2.52
CA ASN A 64 19.90 5.72 -1.83
C ASN A 64 19.56 4.21 -1.81
N PRO A 65 18.40 3.76 -1.30
CA PRO A 65 18.04 2.34 -1.32
C PRO A 65 17.74 1.82 -2.73
N SER A 66 17.38 2.68 -3.68
CA SER A 66 17.10 2.31 -5.08
C SER A 66 18.33 2.34 -6.00
N ASN A 67 19.52 2.62 -5.46
CA ASN A 67 20.77 2.73 -6.22
C ASN A 67 20.71 3.72 -7.41
N ILE A 68 20.07 4.87 -7.19
CA ILE A 68 19.97 5.97 -8.18
C ILE A 68 21.00 7.03 -7.83
N SER A 69 21.97 7.25 -8.72
CA SER A 69 23.10 8.16 -8.49
C SER A 69 22.72 9.64 -8.49
N SER A 70 21.74 10.03 -9.31
CA SER A 70 21.32 11.42 -9.46
C SER A 70 19.83 11.57 -9.12
N PRO A 71 19.48 12.10 -7.93
CA PRO A 71 18.10 12.19 -7.46
C PRO A 71 17.19 13.14 -8.27
N SER A 72 17.76 13.90 -9.20
CA SER A 72 17.05 14.78 -10.13
C SER A 72 16.90 14.20 -11.53
N SER A 73 17.46 13.02 -11.80
CA SER A 73 17.33 12.39 -13.11
C SER A 73 15.91 11.87 -13.33
N PRO A 74 15.38 11.95 -14.55
CA PRO A 74 14.13 11.30 -14.91
C PRO A 74 14.21 9.79 -14.67
N LEU A 75 13.08 9.21 -14.31
CA LEU A 75 12.89 7.76 -14.22
C LEU A 75 12.37 7.24 -15.56
N VAL A 76 12.73 6.00 -15.86
CA VAL A 76 12.11 5.26 -16.97
C VAL A 76 10.86 4.52 -16.48
N PRO A 77 9.81 4.34 -17.31
CA PRO A 77 8.63 3.57 -16.91
C PRO A 77 9.00 2.19 -16.36
N PHE A 78 8.30 1.77 -15.31
CA PHE A 78 8.50 0.52 -14.57
C PHE A 78 9.84 0.40 -13.81
N GLN A 79 10.65 1.46 -13.75
CA GLN A 79 11.83 1.48 -12.90
C GLN A 79 11.45 1.22 -11.45
N SER A 80 12.13 0.26 -10.83
CA SER A 80 11.86 -0.18 -9.45
C SER A 80 12.43 0.82 -8.45
N LEU A 81 11.63 1.18 -7.46
CA LEU A 81 11.99 2.09 -6.38
C LEU A 81 11.69 1.42 -5.04
N PHE A 82 12.64 1.52 -4.11
CA PHE A 82 12.44 1.21 -2.71
C PHE A 82 12.11 2.51 -1.98
N VAL A 83 10.83 2.69 -1.65
CA VAL A 83 10.36 3.90 -0.96
C VAL A 83 10.20 3.58 0.52
N PRO A 84 10.96 4.22 1.41
CA PRO A 84 10.86 3.95 2.84
C PRO A 84 9.52 4.45 3.37
N ILE A 85 8.87 3.63 4.19
CA ILE A 85 7.64 3.97 4.89
C ILE A 85 7.75 3.63 6.38
N GLN A 86 6.95 4.31 7.17
CA GLN A 86 6.80 4.07 8.58
C GLN A 86 5.46 3.43 8.85
N CYS A 87 5.46 2.22 9.37
CA CYS A 87 4.25 1.48 9.70
C CYS A 87 4.02 1.43 11.21
N SER A 88 2.77 1.32 11.61
CA SER A 88 2.36 1.11 13.00
C SER A 88 1.18 0.15 13.06
N CYS A 89 1.03 -0.52 14.20
CA CYS A 89 -0.19 -1.26 14.51
C CYS A 89 -1.21 -0.30 15.08
N ASN A 90 -2.35 -0.12 14.40
CA ASN A 90 -3.35 0.88 14.76
C ASN A 90 -4.67 0.19 15.10
N ARG A 91 -5.32 0.67 16.16
CA ARG A 91 -6.63 0.17 16.58
C ARG A 91 -7.72 0.79 15.72
N ILE A 92 -8.52 -0.05 15.06
CA ILE A 92 -9.69 0.38 14.26
C ILE A 92 -10.94 0.42 15.13
N ASN A 93 -11.15 -0.62 15.93
CA ASN A 93 -12.26 -0.70 16.89
C ASN A 93 -11.85 -1.55 18.09
N SER A 94 -12.82 -1.87 18.97
CA SER A 94 -12.56 -2.62 20.20
C SER A 94 -11.90 -3.99 19.96
N SER A 95 -12.24 -4.66 18.86
CA SER A 95 -11.82 -6.03 18.52
C SER A 95 -10.83 -6.14 17.35
N MET A 96 -10.56 -5.06 16.62
CA MET A 96 -9.74 -5.08 15.40
C MET A 96 -8.63 -4.04 15.44
N SER A 97 -7.41 -4.50 15.15
CA SER A 97 -6.24 -3.64 14.90
C SER A 97 -5.56 -4.10 13.63
N ILE A 98 -5.15 -3.15 12.78
CA ILE A 98 -4.46 -3.42 11.53
C ILE A 98 -3.17 -2.62 11.44
N SER A 99 -2.16 -3.20 10.79
CA SER A 99 -0.89 -2.57 10.50
C SER A 99 -0.99 -1.80 9.19
N TYR A 100 -0.65 -0.51 9.21
CA TYR A 100 -0.55 0.32 8.00
C TYR A 100 0.45 1.46 8.19
N ALA A 101 0.86 2.06 7.08
CA ALA A 101 1.60 3.32 7.07
C ALA A 101 0.62 4.49 6.89
N GLY A 102 0.64 5.44 7.81
CA GLY A 102 -0.22 6.63 7.77
C GLY A 102 0.28 7.63 6.74
N LEU A 103 -0.20 7.50 5.49
CA LEU A 103 0.09 8.42 4.40
C LEU A 103 -1.12 9.32 4.15
N ASN A 104 -0.87 10.61 3.94
CA ASN A 104 -1.91 11.57 3.58
C ASN A 104 -1.90 11.79 2.07
N TYR A 105 -3.06 11.62 1.43
CA TYR A 105 -3.25 11.89 0.01
C TYR A 105 -4.50 12.75 -0.19
N THR A 106 -4.35 13.85 -0.92
CA THR A 106 -5.50 14.69 -1.30
C THR A 106 -6.11 14.13 -2.57
N ILE A 107 -7.33 13.61 -2.46
CA ILE A 107 -8.08 13.07 -3.60
C ILE A 107 -8.39 14.21 -4.57
N LYS A 108 -8.01 14.02 -5.84
CA LYS A 108 -8.30 14.94 -6.93
C LYS A 108 -9.71 14.69 -7.46
N ALA A 109 -10.37 15.72 -7.96
CA ALA A 109 -11.69 15.60 -8.57
C ALA A 109 -11.74 14.46 -9.61
N GLY A 110 -12.79 13.64 -9.55
CA GLY A 110 -12.97 12.49 -10.43
C GLY A 110 -12.15 11.24 -10.07
N ASN A 111 -11.33 11.28 -9.01
CA ASN A 111 -10.70 10.08 -8.46
C ASN A 111 -11.60 9.45 -7.38
N THR A 112 -11.52 8.14 -7.25
CA THR A 112 -12.17 7.37 -6.17
C THR A 112 -11.11 6.70 -5.31
N PHE A 113 -11.46 6.19 -4.13
CA PHE A 113 -10.53 5.37 -3.35
C PHE A 113 -9.96 4.21 -4.18
N TYR A 114 -10.80 3.57 -5.01
CA TYR A 114 -10.36 2.54 -5.95
C TYR A 114 -9.27 3.06 -6.90
N LEU A 115 -9.53 4.13 -7.64
CA LEU A 115 -8.57 4.66 -8.61
C LEU A 115 -7.27 5.13 -7.93
N VAL A 116 -7.35 5.68 -6.73
CA VAL A 116 -6.16 6.09 -5.96
C VAL A 116 -5.35 4.87 -5.54
N SER A 117 -5.98 3.86 -4.93
CA SER A 117 -5.33 2.63 -4.51
C SER A 117 -4.69 1.86 -5.68
N THR A 118 -5.36 1.79 -6.83
CA THR A 118 -4.88 1.02 -7.99
C THR A 118 -3.88 1.78 -8.85
N ASN A 119 -4.12 3.06 -9.15
CA ASN A 119 -3.35 3.80 -10.15
C ASN A 119 -2.21 4.59 -9.51
N GLN A 120 -2.49 5.23 -8.37
CA GLN A 120 -1.49 6.06 -7.68
C GLN A 120 -0.62 5.19 -6.78
N PHE A 121 -1.21 4.27 -6.02
CA PHE A 121 -0.47 3.39 -5.10
C PHE A 121 -0.24 1.97 -5.63
N GLN A 122 -0.60 1.65 -6.88
CA GLN A 122 -0.24 0.40 -7.56
C GLN A 122 -0.60 -0.88 -6.79
N ASN A 123 -1.75 -0.88 -6.12
CA ASN A 123 -2.22 -1.98 -5.27
C ASN A 123 -1.32 -2.25 -4.05
N LEU A 124 -0.45 -1.31 -3.65
CA LEU A 124 0.23 -1.35 -2.35
C LEU A 124 -0.76 -1.21 -1.18
N THR A 125 -1.98 -0.78 -1.48
CA THR A 125 -3.14 -0.72 -0.58
C THR A 125 -4.40 -1.09 -1.36
N SER A 126 -5.45 -1.51 -0.65
CA SER A 126 -6.78 -1.73 -1.22
C SER A 126 -7.70 -0.56 -0.88
N TYR A 127 -8.71 -0.29 -1.70
CA TYR A 127 -9.68 0.75 -1.39
C TYR A 127 -10.50 0.44 -0.12
N GLN A 128 -10.78 -0.85 0.13
CA GLN A 128 -11.48 -1.28 1.33
C GLN A 128 -10.68 -0.96 2.60
N SER A 129 -9.35 -1.15 2.58
CA SER A 129 -8.50 -0.78 3.72
C SER A 129 -8.45 0.73 3.93
N VAL A 130 -8.51 1.51 2.86
CA VAL A 130 -8.60 2.98 2.92
C VAL A 130 -9.93 3.43 3.53
N GLU A 131 -11.04 2.80 3.16
CA GLU A 131 -12.37 3.08 3.76
C GLU A 131 -12.42 2.73 5.25
N VAL A 132 -11.81 1.60 5.65
CA VAL A 132 -11.76 1.17 7.05
C VAL A 132 -11.08 2.21 7.94
N VAL A 133 -10.01 2.86 7.45
CA VAL A 133 -9.29 3.90 8.21
C VAL A 133 -9.82 5.32 7.98
N ASN A 134 -10.76 5.51 7.04
CA ASN A 134 -11.40 6.79 6.74
C ASN A 134 -12.94 6.66 6.67
N PRO A 135 -13.62 6.19 7.73
CA PRO A 135 -15.04 5.80 7.66
C PRO A 135 -16.02 6.95 7.41
N SER A 136 -15.58 8.21 7.57
CA SER A 136 -16.39 9.41 7.34
C SER A 136 -16.10 10.10 6.01
N LEU A 137 -15.10 9.64 5.25
CA LEU A 137 -14.72 10.28 3.99
C LEU A 137 -15.42 9.60 2.81
N VAL A 138 -15.92 10.43 1.90
CA VAL A 138 -16.42 10.00 0.59
C VAL A 138 -15.55 10.71 -0.46
N PRO A 139 -14.97 9.99 -1.43
CA PRO A 139 -14.21 10.63 -2.50
C PRO A 139 -15.16 11.48 -3.36
N THR A 140 -14.88 12.78 -3.47
CA THR A 140 -15.64 13.76 -4.25
C THR A 140 -14.77 14.42 -5.31
#